data_AF-A0A7K3RCE5-F1
#
_entry.id   AF-A0A7K3RCE5-F1
#
_cell.length_a   1.000
_cell.length_b   1.000
_cell.length_c   1.000
_cell.angle_alpha   90.00
_cell.angle_beta   90.00
_cell.angle_gamma   90.00
#
_symmetry.space_group_name_H-M   'P 1'
#
loop_
_entity.id
_entity.type
_entity.pdbx_description
1 polymer ?
#
loop_
_entity_poly.entity_id
_entity_poly.type
_entity_poly.pdbx_seq_one_letter_code
_entity_poly.pdbx_strand_id
1 'polypeptide(L)'
;REAGSGPDAPATVCVLSGDVHHAYIAEPRWPKSDPGPDSTPGTDSAPASGGAPASRILQLTCSPVHNSIPRSIRAGFRFGWSRVGRRIGRLLSRHGRTGASPVTWHRAGGPWFGNQLMTLTLHGRKSALTLVQAKSNKQGAQLETVLERSLTPESEAISGHSTEC
;
A
#
# COMPACT_ATOMS: atom_id res chain seq x y z
N ARG A 1 6.02 -22.96 1.78
CA ARG A 1 7.10 -21.95 1.83
C ARG A 1 6.43 -20.59 1.87
N GLU A 2 6.47 -19.88 2.98
CA GLU A 2 5.87 -18.55 3.08
C GLU A 2 6.74 -17.54 2.33
N ALA A 3 6.22 -16.99 1.24
CA ALA A 3 6.99 -16.11 0.34
C ALA A 3 7.48 -14.82 1.02
N GLY A 4 6.83 -14.40 2.12
CA GLY A 4 7.14 -13.14 2.82
C GLY A 4 7.78 -13.30 4.21
N SER A 5 8.05 -14.52 4.68
CA SER A 5 8.45 -14.78 6.09
C SER A 5 9.70 -15.64 6.24
N GLY A 6 10.28 -16.16 5.15
CA GLY A 6 11.49 -16.97 5.21
C GLY A 6 12.80 -16.16 5.32
N PRO A 7 13.94 -16.80 5.60
CA PRO A 7 15.26 -16.14 5.63
C PRO A 7 15.61 -15.46 4.30
N ASP A 8 15.13 -16.02 3.19
CA ASP A 8 15.31 -15.48 1.84
C ASP A 8 14.16 -14.56 1.40
N ALA A 9 13.33 -14.08 2.33
CA ALA A 9 12.17 -13.26 1.98
C ALA A 9 12.62 -11.99 1.22
N PRO A 10 11.89 -11.61 0.15
CA PRO A 10 12.19 -10.41 -0.60
C PRO A 10 12.00 -9.18 0.30
N ALA A 11 12.73 -8.09 0.01
CA ALA A 11 12.55 -6.85 0.75
C ALA A 11 11.14 -6.26 0.56
N THR A 12 10.50 -6.54 -0.59
CA THR A 12 9.17 -6.04 -0.93
C THR A 12 8.45 -7.04 -1.83
N VAL A 13 7.15 -7.24 -1.58
CA VAL A 13 6.21 -7.96 -2.45
C VAL A 13 5.25 -6.95 -3.07
N CYS A 14 5.33 -6.77 -4.39
CA CYS A 14 4.47 -5.85 -5.14
C CYS A 14 3.39 -6.63 -5.91
N VAL A 15 2.12 -6.40 -5.58
CA VAL A 15 0.97 -6.96 -6.31
C VAL A 15 0.52 -5.92 -7.35
N LEU A 16 0.74 -6.23 -8.63
CA LEU A 16 0.33 -5.37 -9.74
C LEU A 16 -1.14 -5.64 -10.09
N SER A 17 -1.95 -4.58 -10.17
CA SER A 17 -3.37 -4.68 -10.45
C SER A 17 -3.85 -3.59 -11.41
N GLY A 18 -5.02 -3.83 -12.01
CA GLY A 18 -5.70 -2.89 -12.90
C GLY A 18 -6.94 -2.28 -12.25
N ASP A 19 -7.31 -1.08 -12.69
CA ASP A 19 -8.60 -0.45 -12.38
C ASP A 19 -9.11 0.30 -13.62
N VAL A 20 -10.41 0.62 -13.67
CA VAL A 20 -11.02 1.32 -14.82
C VAL A 20 -11.24 2.82 -14.57
N HIS A 21 -10.92 3.32 -13.37
CA HIS A 21 -11.27 4.66 -12.90
C HIS A 21 -10.08 5.47 -12.39
N HIS A 22 -9.16 4.85 -11.66
CA HIS A 22 -8.11 5.56 -10.94
C HIS A 22 -6.92 4.68 -10.60
N ALA A 23 -5.74 5.29 -10.50
CA ALA A 23 -4.57 4.65 -9.91
C ALA A 23 -4.53 4.89 -8.39
N TYR A 24 -4.05 3.91 -7.64
CA TYR A 24 -3.80 4.03 -6.21
C TYR A 24 -2.72 3.06 -5.74
N ILE A 25 -2.19 3.34 -4.56
CA ILE A 25 -1.30 2.42 -3.84
C ILE A 25 -1.99 2.08 -2.52
N ALA A 26 -2.11 0.78 -2.24
CA ALA A 26 -2.65 0.29 -0.97
C ALA A 26 -1.62 -0.60 -0.28
N GLU A 27 -1.56 -0.48 1.04
CA GLU A 27 -0.65 -1.25 1.88
C GLU A 27 -1.46 -1.94 2.99
N PRO A 28 -1.30 -3.26 3.18
CA PRO A 28 -1.93 -3.99 4.27
C PRO A 28 -1.30 -3.64 5.62
N ARG A 29 -2.11 -3.71 6.67
CA ARG A 29 -1.69 -3.64 8.08
C ARG A 29 -2.27 -4.84 8.81
N TRP A 30 -1.39 -5.62 9.39
CA TRP A 30 -1.75 -6.75 10.23
C TRP A 30 -2.06 -6.26 11.65
N PRO A 31 -3.05 -6.86 12.32
CA PRO A 31 -3.23 -6.69 13.76
C PRO A 31 -1.92 -7.05 14.48
N LYS A 32 -1.58 -6.32 15.55
CA LYS A 32 -0.50 -6.76 16.44
C LYS A 32 -0.96 -8.05 17.09
N SER A 33 -0.15 -9.10 16.99
CA SER A 33 -0.31 -10.29 17.81
C SER A 33 0.00 -9.86 19.24
N ASP A 34 -1.00 -9.87 20.12
CA ASP A 34 -0.72 -9.70 21.55
C ASP A 34 0.13 -10.90 21.98
N PRO A 35 1.30 -10.69 22.62
CA PRO A 35 2.01 -11.79 23.26
C PRO A 35 1.07 -12.33 24.34
N GLY A 36 0.53 -13.53 24.10
CA GLY A 36 -0.29 -14.21 25.11
C GLY A 36 0.50 -14.36 26.40
N PRO A 37 -0.17 -14.50 27.56
CA PRO A 37 0.48 -14.64 28.86
C PRO A 37 1.47 -15.82 28.94
N ASP A 38 1.40 -16.76 28.00
CA ASP A 38 2.21 -17.98 27.95
C ASP A 38 3.40 -17.91 26.98
N SER A 39 3.72 -16.76 26.37
CA SER A 39 4.94 -16.62 25.56
C SER A 39 6.17 -16.63 26.46
N THR A 40 6.65 -17.84 26.77
CA THR A 40 7.91 -18.08 27.46
C THR A 40 9.06 -17.67 26.52
N PRO A 41 9.96 -16.75 26.94
CA PRO A 41 11.12 -16.41 26.12
C PRO A 41 12.11 -17.58 26.19
N GLY A 42 12.17 -18.41 25.14
CA GLY A 42 13.20 -19.45 25.06
C GLY A 42 12.93 -20.68 24.19
N THR A 43 11.80 -20.79 23.48
CA THR A 43 11.56 -21.93 22.59
C THR A 43 11.42 -21.47 21.15
N ASP A 44 12.18 -22.12 20.26
CA ASP A 44 12.28 -21.89 18.81
C ASP A 44 10.99 -22.25 18.04
N SER A 45 9.84 -22.02 18.67
CA SER A 45 8.52 -22.26 18.12
C SER A 45 8.31 -21.32 16.93
N ALA A 46 8.14 -21.93 15.75
CA ALA A 46 7.84 -21.25 14.50
C ALA A 46 6.77 -20.16 14.72
N PRO A 47 6.92 -18.98 14.09
CA PRO A 47 5.99 -17.88 14.29
C PRO A 47 4.57 -18.35 14.01
N ALA A 48 3.67 -18.14 14.99
CA ALA A 48 2.26 -18.42 14.83
C ALA A 48 1.77 -17.81 13.51
N SER A 49 1.01 -18.57 12.72
CA SER A 49 0.56 -18.26 11.35
C SER A 49 -0.38 -17.05 11.20
N GLY A 50 -0.25 -16.05 12.07
CA GLY A 50 -1.02 -14.80 12.06
C GLY A 50 -0.18 -13.54 12.29
N GLY A 51 1.15 -13.63 12.30
CA GLY A 51 2.06 -12.48 12.38
C GLY A 51 2.15 -11.69 11.06
N ALA A 52 2.61 -10.43 11.14
CA ALA A 52 2.93 -9.67 9.94
C ALA A 52 4.13 -10.30 9.20
N PRO A 53 4.12 -10.37 7.86
CA PRO A 53 5.25 -10.87 7.09
C PRO A 53 6.47 -9.95 7.26
N ALA A 54 7.67 -10.53 7.14
CA ALA A 54 8.92 -9.78 7.14
C ALA A 54 9.05 -8.90 5.89
N SER A 55 8.53 -9.35 4.75
CA SER A 55 8.46 -8.55 3.53
C SER A 55 7.39 -7.46 3.62
N ARG A 56 7.74 -6.24 3.21
CA ARG A 56 6.74 -5.18 2.98
C ARG A 56 5.86 -5.56 1.79
N ILE A 57 4.53 -5.43 1.93
CA ILE A 57 3.58 -5.76 0.85
C ILE A 57 2.93 -4.48 0.32
N LEU A 58 2.88 -4.32 -1.00
CA LEU A 58 2.24 -3.19 -1.66
C LEU A 58 1.34 -3.66 -2.79
N GLN A 59 0.12 -3.14 -2.85
CA GLN A 59 -0.74 -3.26 -4.01
C GLN A 59 -0.64 -1.99 -4.85
N LEU A 60 -0.23 -2.17 -6.10
CA LEU A 60 0.01 -1.11 -7.08
C LEU A 60 -1.06 -1.23 -8.16
N THR A 61 -2.04 -0.34 -8.13
CA THR A 61 -3.15 -0.36 -9.06
C THR A 61 -3.04 0.80 -10.03
N CYS A 62 -3.06 0.52 -11.34
CA CYS A 62 -3.01 1.54 -12.40
C CYS A 62 -4.17 1.35 -13.39
N SER A 63 -4.70 2.45 -13.92
CA SER A 63 -5.77 2.41 -14.92
C SER A 63 -5.22 2.80 -16.30
N PRO A 64 -5.13 1.88 -17.29
CA PRO A 64 -4.37 2.15 -18.51
C PRO A 64 -5.10 2.95 -19.60
N VAL A 65 -6.44 3.05 -19.61
CA VAL A 65 -7.16 3.66 -20.76
C VAL A 65 -8.46 4.36 -20.35
N HIS A 66 -8.55 5.64 -20.74
CA HIS A 66 -9.73 6.49 -20.91
C HIS A 66 -10.98 6.15 -20.08
N ASN A 67 -11.05 6.71 -18.87
CA ASN A 67 -12.33 6.94 -18.21
C ASN A 67 -12.39 8.37 -17.68
N SER A 68 -13.04 9.24 -18.45
CA SER A 68 -13.30 10.63 -18.09
C SER A 68 -14.38 10.66 -17.01
N ILE A 69 -13.99 10.41 -15.76
CA ILE A 69 -14.95 10.33 -14.67
C ILE A 69 -15.59 11.71 -14.43
N PRO A 70 -16.94 11.81 -14.46
CA PRO A 70 -17.65 13.01 -14.06
C PRO A 70 -17.20 13.50 -12.69
N ARG A 71 -17.10 14.82 -12.50
CA ARG A 71 -16.55 15.42 -11.26
C ARG A 71 -17.26 14.92 -9.99
N SER A 72 -18.55 14.61 -10.07
CA SER A 72 -19.35 14.03 -8.97
C SER A 72 -18.85 12.64 -8.55
N ILE A 73 -18.60 11.75 -9.50
CA ILE A 73 -18.09 10.40 -9.22
C ILE A 73 -16.64 10.48 -8.69
N ARG A 74 -15.83 11.43 -9.19
CA ARG A 74 -14.50 11.70 -8.64
C ARG A 74 -14.57 12.10 -7.16
N ALA A 75 -15.53 12.94 -6.79
CA ALA A 75 -15.77 13.30 -5.40
C ALA A 75 -16.20 12.09 -4.56
N GLY A 76 -17.07 11.22 -5.11
CA GLY A 76 -17.46 9.95 -4.48
C GLY A 76 -16.28 9.03 -4.20
N PHE A 77 -15.37 8.83 -5.17
CA PHE A 77 -14.15 8.05 -4.95
C PHE A 77 -13.24 8.68 -3.89
N ARG A 78 -13.01 9.99 -3.95
CA ARG A 78 -12.23 10.70 -2.93
C ARG A 78 -12.82 10.56 -1.54
N PHE A 79 -14.16 10.57 -1.43
CA PHE A 79 -14.87 10.33 -0.20
C PHE A 79 -14.73 8.87 0.29
N GLY A 80 -14.87 7.88 -0.59
CA GLY A 80 -14.66 6.47 -0.25
C GLY A 80 -13.26 6.20 0.29
N TRP A 81 -12.25 6.88 -0.26
CA TRP A 81 -10.86 6.84 0.22
C TRP A 81 -10.58 7.72 1.45
N SER A 82 -11.57 8.42 1.99
CA SER A 82 -11.42 9.30 3.15
C SER A 82 -11.54 8.56 4.49
N ARG A 83 -11.13 9.23 5.57
CA ARG A 83 -11.32 8.71 6.94
C ARG A 83 -12.81 8.57 7.30
N VAL A 84 -13.66 9.46 6.79
CA VAL A 84 -15.11 9.45 7.03
C VAL A 84 -15.76 8.26 6.35
N GLY A 85 -15.47 8.06 5.05
CA GLY A 85 -15.92 6.88 4.30
C GLY A 85 -15.51 5.57 4.99
N ARG A 86 -14.25 5.49 5.45
CA ARG A 86 -13.78 4.34 6.25
C ARG A 86 -14.54 4.15 7.57
N ARG A 87 -14.95 5.23 8.26
CA ARG A 87 -15.72 5.12 9.51
C ARG A 87 -17.12 4.58 9.25
N ILE A 88 -17.78 5.09 8.20
CA ILE A 88 -19.11 4.63 7.78
C ILE A 88 -19.04 3.15 7.36
N GLY A 89 -18.06 2.78 6.53
CA GLY A 89 -17.85 1.39 6.13
C GLY A 89 -17.61 0.45 7.31
N ARG A 90 -16.84 0.87 8.32
CA ARG A 90 -16.65 0.11 9.57
C ARG A 90 -17.94 -0.04 10.37
N LEU A 91 -18.80 0.97 10.37
CA LEU A 91 -20.10 0.87 11.04
C LEU A 91 -20.98 -0.15 10.31
N LEU A 92 -21.04 -0.09 8.98
CA LEU A 92 -21.81 -1.03 8.17
C LEU A 92 -21.29 -2.47 8.28
N SER A 93 -19.98 -2.68 8.28
CA SER A 93 -19.40 -4.03 8.42
C SER A 93 -19.74 -4.68 9.77
N ARG A 94 -19.85 -3.87 10.84
CA ARG A 94 -20.30 -4.36 12.16
C ARG A 94 -21.75 -4.85 12.14
N HIS A 95 -22.58 -4.34 11.24
CA HIS A 95 -23.97 -4.81 11.08
C HIS A 95 -24.06 -6.03 10.17
N GLY A 96 -23.11 -6.22 9.25
CA GLY A 96 -23.12 -7.30 8.27
C GLY A 96 -22.70 -8.69 8.78
N ARG A 97 -22.34 -8.84 10.06
CA ARG A 97 -21.77 -10.08 10.65
C ARG A 97 -20.58 -10.67 9.85
N THR A 98 -19.91 -9.86 9.05
CA THR A 98 -18.67 -10.25 8.38
C THR A 98 -17.61 -10.40 9.48
N GLY A 99 -17.00 -11.58 9.59
CA GLY A 99 -15.94 -11.85 10.57
C GLY A 99 -14.82 -10.80 10.54
N ALA A 100 -14.01 -10.76 11.60
CA ALA A 100 -12.89 -9.82 11.66
C ALA A 100 -11.93 -10.05 10.48
N SER A 101 -11.67 -9.01 9.71
CA SER A 101 -10.71 -9.08 8.61
C SER A 101 -9.32 -9.34 9.19
N PRO A 102 -8.56 -10.34 8.68
CA PRO A 102 -7.23 -10.66 9.18
C PRO A 102 -6.23 -9.52 8.91
N VAL A 103 -6.56 -8.60 8.00
CA VAL A 103 -5.73 -7.47 7.60
C VAL A 103 -6.61 -6.24 7.36
N THR A 104 -6.10 -5.07 7.70
CA THR A 104 -6.72 -3.79 7.32
C THR A 104 -5.94 -3.12 6.21
N TRP A 105 -6.61 -2.59 5.20
CA TRP A 105 -5.96 -1.91 4.08
C TRP A 105 -5.95 -0.41 4.29
N HIS A 106 -4.80 0.21 4.04
CA HIS A 106 -4.69 1.66 4.05
C HIS A 106 -4.17 2.18 2.72
N ARG A 107 -4.61 3.39 2.38
CA ARG A 107 -4.16 4.10 1.18
C ARG A 107 -2.77 4.63 1.45
N ALA A 108 -1.80 4.13 0.69
CA ALA A 108 -0.42 4.60 0.70
C ALA A 108 -0.14 5.62 -0.43
N GLY A 109 -1.06 5.80 -1.37
CA GLY A 109 -1.00 6.82 -2.42
C GLY A 109 -2.28 6.93 -3.25
N GLY A 110 -2.50 8.09 -3.88
CA GLY A 110 -3.67 8.37 -4.73
C GLY A 110 -4.92 8.83 -3.95
N PRO A 111 -6.13 8.72 -4.53
CA PRO A 111 -6.40 8.28 -5.90
C PRO A 111 -5.93 9.31 -6.93
N TRP A 112 -5.27 8.85 -8.00
CA TRP A 112 -4.98 9.67 -9.17
C TRP A 112 -5.94 9.31 -10.30
N PHE A 113 -6.37 10.31 -11.07
CA PHE A 113 -7.39 10.16 -12.11
C PHE A 113 -6.86 10.69 -13.43
N GLY A 114 -7.12 9.97 -14.53
CA GLY A 114 -6.71 10.35 -15.88
C GLY A 114 -5.87 9.25 -16.55
N ASN A 115 -5.27 9.54 -17.69
CA ASN A 115 -4.39 8.61 -18.38
C ASN A 115 -3.03 8.58 -17.66
N GLN A 116 -2.61 7.40 -17.20
CA GLN A 116 -1.43 7.25 -16.38
C GLN A 116 -0.60 6.03 -16.80
N LEU A 117 0.70 6.15 -16.61
CA LEU A 117 1.65 5.04 -16.73
C LEU A 117 2.37 4.88 -15.40
N MET A 118 2.30 3.67 -14.85
CA MET A 118 2.98 3.31 -13.61
C MET A 118 4.14 2.37 -13.93
N THR A 119 5.35 2.79 -13.59
CA THR A 119 6.60 2.07 -13.83
C THR A 119 7.17 1.60 -12.51
N LEU A 120 7.26 0.27 -12.33
CA LEU A 120 7.95 -0.35 -11.21
C LEU A 120 9.36 -0.75 -11.66
N THR A 121 10.38 -0.12 -11.07
CA THR A 121 11.79 -0.45 -11.30
C THR A 121 12.30 -1.31 -10.16
N LEU A 122 12.91 -2.45 -10.49
CA LEU A 122 13.45 -3.42 -9.54
C LEU A 122 14.96 -3.54 -9.75
N HIS A 123 15.74 -3.39 -8.69
CA HIS A 123 17.19 -3.57 -8.71
C HIS A 123 17.67 -4.29 -7.45
N GLY A 124 17.95 -5.59 -7.57
CA GLY A 124 18.31 -6.43 -6.42
C GLY A 124 17.22 -6.40 -5.35
N ARG A 125 17.57 -5.97 -4.13
CA ARG A 125 16.60 -5.78 -3.03
C ARG A 125 15.91 -4.42 -3.05
N LYS A 126 16.21 -3.53 -4.00
CA LYS A 126 15.61 -2.19 -4.12
C LYS A 126 14.43 -2.17 -5.11
N SER A 127 13.42 -1.39 -4.78
CA SER A 127 12.24 -1.19 -5.61
C SER A 127 11.84 0.28 -5.59
N ALA A 128 11.53 0.84 -6.77
CA ALA A 128 11.10 2.21 -6.94
C ALA A 128 9.90 2.28 -7.87
N LEU A 129 9.00 3.22 -7.60
CA LEU A 129 7.76 3.41 -8.35
C LEU A 129 7.71 4.83 -8.90
N THR A 130 7.49 4.93 -10.20
CA THR A 130 7.23 6.20 -10.87
C THR A 130 5.82 6.15 -11.47
N LEU A 131 5.02 7.17 -11.22
CA LEU A 131 3.72 7.35 -11.83
C LEU A 131 3.77 8.62 -12.66
N VAL A 132 3.58 8.50 -13.96
CA VAL A 132 3.42 9.64 -14.87
C VAL A 132 1.98 9.74 -15.33
N GLN A 133 1.54 10.96 -15.59
CA GLN A 133 0.19 11.28 -16.02
C GLN A 133 0.23 12.13 -17.28
N ALA A 134 -0.57 11.76 -18.27
CA ALA A 134 -0.76 12.61 -19.44
C ALA A 134 -1.62 13.82 -19.06
N LYS A 135 -1.10 15.03 -19.32
CA LYS A 135 -1.82 16.29 -19.22
C LYS A 135 -1.81 16.98 -20.58
N SER A 136 -2.95 17.56 -20.93
CA SER A 136 -3.06 18.42 -22.11
C SER A 136 -3.01 19.88 -21.65
N ASN A 137 -2.14 20.67 -22.26
CA ASN A 137 -2.02 22.10 -22.04
C ASN A 137 -2.17 22.85 -23.38
N LYS A 138 -2.08 24.19 -23.35
CA LYS A 138 -2.22 25.01 -24.57
C LYS A 138 -1.13 24.76 -25.62
N GLN A 139 -0.04 24.08 -25.26
CA GLN A 139 1.14 23.81 -26.08
C GLN A 139 1.19 22.34 -26.57
N GLY A 140 0.30 21.47 -26.11
CA GLY A 140 0.22 20.06 -26.53
C GLY A 140 -0.07 19.09 -25.38
N ALA A 141 0.10 17.80 -25.66
CA ALA A 141 0.04 16.73 -24.66
C ALA A 141 1.44 16.45 -24.09
N GLN A 142 1.57 16.43 -22.76
CA GLN A 142 2.81 16.13 -22.06
C GLN A 142 2.60 15.09 -20.96
N LEU A 143 3.63 14.30 -20.69
CA LEU A 143 3.67 13.40 -19.53
C LEU A 143 4.31 14.13 -18.35
N GLU A 144 3.60 14.21 -17.24
CA GLU A 144 4.09 14.79 -16.00
C GLU A 144 4.22 13.70 -14.93
N THR A 145 5.38 13.63 -14.27
CA THR A 145 5.57 12.78 -13.09
C THR A 145 4.71 13.29 -11.94
N VAL A 146 3.81 12.45 -11.45
CA VAL A 146 2.90 12.77 -10.33
C VAL A 146 3.25 12.02 -9.04
N LEU A 147 4.08 10.99 -9.13
CA LEU A 147 4.68 10.32 -7.98
C LEU A 147 6.02 9.71 -8.40
N GLU A 148 7.01 9.87 -7.54
CA GLU A 148 8.22 9.05 -7.54
C GLU A 148 8.48 8.62 -6.09
N ARG A 149 8.67 7.32 -5.86
CA ARG A 149 8.76 6.78 -4.50
C ARG A 149 9.61 5.52 -4.43
N SER A 150 10.54 5.47 -3.47
CA SER A 150 11.20 4.24 -3.03
C SER A 150 10.21 3.34 -2.26
N LEU A 151 10.09 2.09 -2.68
CA LEU A 151 9.16 1.11 -2.13
C LEU A 151 9.81 0.16 -1.13
N THR A 152 11.15 0.09 -1.09
CA THR A 152 11.85 -0.63 -0.04
C THR A 152 11.64 0.00 1.33
N PRO A 153 11.55 -0.80 2.40
CA PRO A 153 11.78 -0.28 3.74
C PRO A 153 13.18 0.34 3.76
N GLU A 154 13.30 1.61 4.16
CA GLU A 154 14.57 2.08 4.70
C GLU A 154 14.82 1.22 5.93
N SER A 155 15.91 0.44 5.93
CA SER A 155 16.35 -0.19 7.15
C SER A 155 16.53 0.94 8.16
N GLU A 156 15.79 0.89 9.26
CA GLU A 156 15.96 1.78 10.41
C GLU A 156 17.36 1.49 10.97
N ALA A 157 18.37 2.03 10.32
CA ALA A 157 19.77 1.91 10.64
C ALA A 157 20.27 3.30 11.03
N ILE A 158 19.68 3.86 12.09
CA ILE A 158 20.38 4.77 13.02
C ILE A 158 19.80 4.52 14.42
N SER A 159 20.38 3.54 15.12
CA SER A 159 20.42 3.57 16.57
C SER A 159 21.44 4.65 16.98
N GLY A 160 21.02 5.56 17.86
CA GLY A 160 21.84 6.35 18.77
C GLY A 160 22.99 7.17 18.18
N HIS A 161 22.81 8.49 18.08
CA HIS A 161 23.85 9.42 18.52
C HIS A 161 23.15 10.58 19.24
N SER A 162 23.18 10.50 20.56
CA SER A 162 22.97 11.65 21.44
C SER A 162 24.04 12.68 21.12
N THR A 163 23.62 13.91 20.88
CA THR A 163 24.48 15.09 21.00
C THR A 163 23.57 16.23 21.43
N GLU A 164 23.39 16.37 22.74
CA GLU A 164 23.01 17.65 23.33
C GLU A 164 24.30 18.47 23.48
N CYS A 165 24.26 19.69 22.95
CA CYS A 165 25.20 20.77 23.25
C CYS A 165 24.58 21.65 24.34
#